data_AF-A0AAV3BQQ4-F1
#
_entry.id   AF-A0AAV3BQQ4-F1
#
_cell.length_a   1.000
_cell.length_b   1.000
_cell.length_c   1.000
_cell.angle_alpha   90.00
_cell.angle_beta   90.00
_cell.angle_gamma   90.00
#
_symmetry.space_group_name_H-M   'P 1'
#
loop_
_entity.id
_entity.type
_entity.pdbx_description
1 polymer ?
#
loop_
_entity_poly.entity_id
_entity_poly.type
_entity_poly.pdbx_seq_one_letter_code
_entity_poly.pdbx_strand_id
1 'polypeptide(L)' 'MKHNAKDNFRLAIDELCSCQNHLNNAYMNLNEEENKTEVHAALKTVASAIEHAQNNYNNYED' A
#
# COMPACT_ATOMS: atom_id res chain seq x y z
N MET A 1 16.39 -5.91 16.87
CA MET A 1 16.65 -7.13 16.08
C MET A 1 16.96 -6.69 14.66
N LYS A 2 17.97 -7.25 13.97
CA LYS A 2 18.17 -6.98 12.54
C LYS A 2 17.09 -7.74 11.78
N HIS A 3 16.20 -7.03 11.09
CA HIS A 3 15.27 -7.64 10.15
C HIS A 3 16.05 -8.11 8.92
N ASN A 4 15.80 -9.34 8.48
CA ASN A 4 16.28 -9.78 7.17
C ASN A 4 15.44 -9.06 6.08
N ALA A 5 15.91 -9.09 4.84
CA ALA A 5 15.22 -8.37 3.76
C ALA A 5 13.78 -8.88 3.56
N LYS A 6 13.53 -10.18 3.82
CA LYS A 6 12.19 -10.78 3.79
C LYS A 6 11.24 -10.20 4.85
N ASP A 7 11.72 -9.98 6.07
CA ASP A 7 10.96 -9.29 7.13
C ASP A 7 10.66 -7.84 6.75
N ASN A 8 11.60 -7.14 6.10
CA ASN A 8 11.38 -5.77 5.64
C ASN A 8 10.29 -5.71 4.55
N PHE A 9 10.25 -6.68 3.63
CA PHE A 9 9.16 -6.76 2.65
C PHE A 9 7.80 -6.99 3.32
N ARG A 10 7.74 -7.86 4.33
CA ARG A 10 6.50 -8.08 5.09
C ARG A 10 6.03 -6.80 5.79
N LEU A 11 6.93 -6.09 6.48
CA LEU A 11 6.60 -4.82 7.13
C LEU A 11 6.11 -3.77 6.12
N ALA A 12 6.77 -3.67 4.96
CA ALA A 12 6.35 -2.76 3.90
C ALA A 12 4.95 -3.10 3.37
N ILE A 13 4.62 -4.39 3.20
CA ILE A 13 3.27 -4.82 2.79
C ILE A 13 2.23 -4.40 3.83
N ASP A 14 2.51 -4.61 5.13
CA ASP A 14 1.59 -4.27 6.22
C ASP A 14 1.33 -2.75 6.29
N GLU A 15 2.38 -1.94 6.13
CA GLU A 15 2.28 -0.47 6.08
C GLU A 15 1.48 -0.01 4.85
N LEU A 16 1.73 -0.58 3.67
CA LEU A 16 1.00 -0.24 2.46
C LEU A 16 -0.48 -0.63 2.55
N CYS A 17 -0.82 -1.78 3.15
CA CYS A 17 -2.21 -2.16 3.43
C CYS A 17 -2.89 -1.15 4.36
N SER A 18 -2.16 -0.66 5.38
CA SER A 18 -2.66 0.37 6.28
C SER A 18 -2.92 1.69 5.54
N CYS A 19 -2.01 2.12 4.68
CA CYS A 19 -2.21 3.28 3.79
C CYS A 19 -3.44 3.13 2.91
N GLN A 20 -3.63 1.95 2.30
CA GLN A 20 -4.79 1.67 1.46
C GLN A 20 -6.10 1.80 2.25
N ASN A 21 -6.14 1.30 3.49
CA ASN A 21 -7.30 1.43 4.37
C ASN A 21 -7.61 2.89 4.72
N HIS A 22 -6.58 3.69 5.05
CA HIS A 22 -6.75 5.11 5.32
C HIS A 22 -7.28 5.88 4.10
N LEU A 23 -6.73 5.61 2.92
CA LEU A 23 -7.18 6.23 1.67
C LEU A 23 -8.60 5.81 1.29
N ASN A 24 -8.97 4.54 1.48
CA ASN A 24 -10.34 4.07 1.25
C ASN A 24 -11.32 4.78 2.19
N ASN A 25 -10.97 4.91 3.47
CA ASN A 25 -11.78 5.66 4.43
C ASN A 25 -11.91 7.14 4.01
N ALA A 26 -10.83 7.78 3.58
CA ALA A 26 -10.88 9.15 3.08
C ALA A 26 -11.82 9.26 1.86
N TYR A 27 -11.65 8.38 0.87
CA TYR A 27 -12.48 8.36 -0.35
C TYR A 27 -13.98 8.28 -0.05
N MET A 28 -14.38 7.43 0.91
CA MET A 28 -15.78 7.24 1.29
C MET A 28 -16.38 8.44 2.03
N ASN A 29 -15.56 9.27 2.67
CA ASN A 29 -16.00 10.42 3.47
C ASN A 29 -15.83 11.77 2.75
N LEU A 30 -15.21 11.78 1.57
CA LEU A 30 -15.07 12.99 0.77
C LEU A 30 -16.38 13.36 0.06
N ASN A 31 -16.69 14.64 0.03
CA ASN A 31 -17.85 15.18 -0.67
C ASN A 31 -17.47 15.84 -2.00
N GLU A 32 -16.23 16.33 -2.11
CA GLU A 32 -15.70 17.00 -3.30
C GLU A 32 -15.14 15.98 -4.29
N GLU A 33 -15.58 16.08 -5.55
CA GLU A 33 -15.22 15.13 -6.62
C GLU A 33 -13.74 15.20 -7.02
N GLU A 34 -13.12 16.38 -6.94
CA GLU A 34 -11.68 16.57 -7.17
C GLU A 34 -10.86 15.78 -6.14
N ASN A 35 -11.15 15.95 -4.85
CA ASN A 35 -10.49 15.21 -3.78
C ASN A 35 -10.70 13.70 -3.93
N LYS A 36 -11.89 13.25 -4.36
CA LYS A 36 -12.14 11.82 -4.65
C LYS A 36 -11.25 11.31 -5.78
N THR A 37 -11.09 12.09 -6.84
CA THR A 37 -10.25 11.74 -7.99
C THR A 37 -8.79 11.59 -7.56
N GLU A 38 -8.28 12.52 -6.76
CA GLU A 38 -6.92 12.47 -6.23
C GLU A 38 -6.70 11.27 -5.30
N VAL A 39 -7.61 11.04 -4.35
CA VAL A 39 -7.53 9.89 -3.44
C VAL A 39 -7.67 8.57 -4.19
N HIS A 40 -8.50 8.51 -5.23
CA HIS A 40 -8.60 7.33 -6.10
C HIS A 40 -7.30 7.06 -6.88
N ALA A 41 -6.62 8.11 -7.35
CA ALA A 41 -5.31 7.98 -7.96
C ALA A 41 -4.27 7.45 -6.96
N ALA A 42 -4.26 7.97 -5.73
CA ALA A 42 -3.40 7.49 -4.66
C ALA A 42 -3.68 6.01 -4.31
N LEU A 43 -4.95 5.60 -4.26
CA LEU A 43 -5.33 4.20 -4.05
C LEU A 43 -4.77 3.26 -5.12
N LYS A 44 -4.78 3.68 -6.39
CA LYS A 44 -4.17 2.91 -7.49
C LYS A 44 -2.67 2.76 -7.32
N THR A 45 -1.98 3.84 -6.95
CA THR A 45 -0.53 3.82 -6.69
C THR A 45 -0.19 2.89 -5.53
N VAL A 46 -0.94 2.95 -4.42
CA VAL A 46 -0.72 2.06 -3.27
C VAL A 46 -0.99 0.60 -3.64
N ALA A 47 -2.05 0.31 -4.40
CA ALA A 47 -2.35 -1.05 -4.85
C ALA A 47 -1.21 -1.64 -5.69
N SER A 48 -0.65 -0.86 -6.62
CA SER A 48 0.51 -1.27 -7.41
C SER A 48 1.75 -1.50 -6.54
N ALA A 49 2.00 -0.64 -5.55
CA ALA A 49 3.10 -0.83 -4.61
C ALA A 49 2.95 -2.11 -3.77
N ILE A 50 1.74 -2.45 -3.34
CA ILE A 50 1.45 -3.71 -2.62
C ILE A 50 1.78 -4.90 -3.52
N GLU A 51 1.31 -4.89 -4.77
CA GLU A 51 1.58 -5.97 -5.73
C GLU A 51 3.09 -6.15 -5.94
N HIS A 52 3.83 -5.06 -6.15
CA HIS A 52 5.29 -5.11 -6.29
C HIS A 52 5.98 -5.65 -5.03
N ALA A 53 5.58 -5.19 -3.84
CA ALA A 53 6.14 -5.66 -2.58
C ALA A 53 5.85 -7.14 -2.34
N GLN A 54 4.63 -7.61 -2.65
CA GLN A 54 4.25 -9.02 -2.58
C GLN A 54 5.04 -9.88 -3.56
N ASN A 55 5.21 -9.42 -4.81
CA ASN A 55 6.02 -10.10 -5.80
C ASN A 55 7.48 -10.22 -5.35
N ASN A 56 8.05 -9.16 -4.77
CA ASN A 56 9.41 -9.21 -4.23
C ASN A 56 9.51 -10.16 -3.03
N TYR A 57 8.54 -10.12 -2.10
CA TYR A 57 8.49 -11.02 -0.95
C TYR A 57 8.44 -12.51 -1.36
N ASN A 58 7.61 -12.82 -2.37
CA ASN A 58 7.41 -14.20 -2.85
C ASN A 58 8.63 -14.74 -3.60
N ASN A 59 9.34 -13.88 -4.34
CA ASN A 59 10.50 -14.25 -5.13
C ASN A 59 11.83 -14.03 -4.41
N TYR A 60 11.81 -13.59 -3.15
CA TYR A 60 13.03 -13.39 -2.37
C TYR A 60 13.62 -14.74 -1.91
N GLU A 61 14.81 -15.04 -2.42
CA GLU A 61 15.69 -16.12 -1.97
C GLU A 61 16.74 -15.54 -1.01
N ASP A 62 17.00 -16.24 0.11
CA ASP A 62 17.87 -15.77 1.22
C ASP A 62 19.36 -15.66 0.84
#